data_AF-A0A6N6KXN7-F1
#
_entry.id   AF-A0A6N6KXN7-F1
#
_cell.length_a   1.000
_cell.length_b   1.000
_cell.length_c   1.000
_cell.angle_alpha   90.00
_cell.angle_beta   90.00
_cell.angle_gamma   90.00
#
_symmetry.space_group_name_H-M   'P 1'
#
loop_
_entity.id
_entity.type
_entity.pdbx_description
1 polymer ?
#
loop_
_entity_poly.entity_id
_entity_poly.type
_entity_poly.pdbx_seq_one_letter_code
_entity_poly.pdbx_strand_id
1 'polypeptide(L)'
;MAEAPPALGDYRWTDNLILSGWYQAETGEAPDNGLEYRTGASEGGFDVLDFKFLPEEQWLSEDIEIDLSTPLNRRGFDREIDIPVPFYGAGMSFGSISENIMLARAMAAKEWDIFTCTGEGGYPDSLVEYKDHIITQVATGMFGVREETIQHAPIVEFKYAQGAKPGLGGHLLGDKATSSVAQIRESVPWVSLFSPFPFHSVYSVEDHRKHVDWIKTVNPEALVSVKVSTPTDVDMVTVGSYYAGAHIVQLDGSYGGTGAAPEIAKKNIAMPVEFAIPKVHKYLMSESIRDEITIMASGGVRTAYDIAKAIALGADGCILGTAELVALGCTRCSNCERGRGCPFGLTTTDPLLQQLVDPEWGAQRISNLYASIAKQLTDILRRLGLSSIKELRGRPDLLLYTASNGSK
;
A
#
# COMPACT_ATOMS: atom_id res chain seq x y z
N MET A 1 32.88 -2.40 -13.07
CA MET A 1 31.66 -2.65 -13.86
C MET A 1 30.62 -3.13 -12.87
N ALA A 2 29.50 -2.41 -12.73
CA ALA A 2 28.39 -2.93 -11.94
C ALA A 2 27.88 -4.20 -12.62
N GLU A 3 27.70 -5.29 -11.87
CA GLU A 3 27.00 -6.46 -12.38
C GLU A 3 25.68 -6.02 -13.02
N ALA A 4 25.38 -6.55 -14.20
CA ALA A 4 24.06 -6.35 -14.79
C ALA A 4 23.03 -6.84 -13.75
N PRO A 5 22.00 -6.02 -13.42
CA PRO A 5 21.00 -6.46 -12.46
C PRO A 5 20.39 -7.78 -12.94
N PRO A 6 20.10 -8.73 -12.03
CA PRO A 6 19.48 -9.99 -12.40
C PRO A 6 18.22 -9.74 -13.23
N ALA A 7 17.99 -10.57 -14.24
CA ALA A 7 16.86 -10.40 -15.17
C ALA A 7 15.49 -10.47 -14.48
N LEU A 8 15.43 -11.02 -13.27
CA LEU A 8 14.25 -11.20 -12.45
C LEU A 8 14.59 -10.93 -10.98
N GLY A 9 13.87 -9.98 -10.38
CA GLY A 9 13.87 -9.79 -8.92
C GLY A 9 15.01 -8.99 -8.32
N ASP A 10 14.95 -8.88 -7.00
CA ASP A 10 15.95 -8.30 -6.10
C ASP A 10 15.93 -9.06 -4.76
N TYR A 11 16.77 -8.68 -3.79
CA TYR A 11 16.81 -9.36 -2.48
C TYR A 11 15.46 -9.36 -1.73
N ARG A 12 14.57 -8.38 -1.96
CA ARG A 12 13.25 -8.32 -1.30
C ARG A 12 12.18 -9.05 -2.08
N TRP A 13 12.22 -8.91 -3.40
CA TRP A 13 11.37 -9.58 -4.36
C TRP A 13 12.21 -10.59 -5.13
N THR A 14 12.53 -11.70 -4.47
CA THR A 14 13.32 -12.77 -5.09
C THR A 14 12.60 -13.32 -6.32
N ASP A 15 13.34 -14.00 -7.19
CA ASP A 15 12.78 -14.77 -8.30
C ASP A 15 11.66 -15.73 -7.83
N ASN A 16 11.89 -16.47 -6.74
CA ASN A 16 10.88 -17.30 -6.11
C ASN A 16 9.63 -16.52 -5.70
N LEU A 17 9.77 -15.38 -5.00
CA LEU A 17 8.59 -14.59 -4.61
C LEU A 17 7.82 -14.03 -5.82
N ILE A 18 8.52 -13.64 -6.89
CA ILE A 18 7.86 -13.16 -8.11
C ILE A 18 7.11 -14.29 -8.79
N LEU A 19 7.72 -15.46 -8.94
CA LEU A 19 7.08 -16.64 -9.54
C LEU A 19 5.91 -17.14 -8.68
N SER A 20 6.07 -17.16 -7.36
CA SER A 20 5.00 -17.45 -6.40
C SER A 20 3.86 -16.46 -6.51
N GLY A 21 4.15 -15.16 -6.61
CA GLY A 21 3.12 -14.13 -6.80
C GLY A 21 2.37 -14.31 -8.13
N TRP A 22 3.09 -14.66 -9.20
CA TRP A 22 2.50 -14.96 -10.50
C TRP A 22 1.60 -16.21 -10.45
N TYR A 23 2.04 -17.27 -9.75
CA TYR A 23 1.27 -18.49 -9.53
C TYR A 23 -0.01 -18.21 -8.73
N GLN A 24 0.09 -17.45 -7.64
CA GLN A 24 -1.05 -17.06 -6.82
C GLN A 24 -2.08 -16.25 -7.62
N ALA A 25 -1.60 -15.33 -8.47
CA ALA A 25 -2.46 -14.56 -9.37
C ALA A 25 -3.07 -15.40 -10.52
N GLU A 26 -2.51 -16.57 -10.84
CA GLU A 26 -3.08 -17.46 -11.85
C GLU A 26 -4.15 -18.37 -11.25
N THR A 27 -3.88 -18.90 -10.05
CA THR A 27 -4.63 -20.02 -9.48
C THR A 27 -5.55 -19.62 -8.33
N GLY A 28 -5.29 -18.49 -7.67
CA GLY A 28 -5.94 -18.15 -6.42
C GLY A 28 -5.48 -18.97 -5.22
N GLU A 29 -4.36 -19.68 -5.33
CA GLU A 29 -3.81 -20.58 -4.31
C GLU A 29 -2.31 -20.32 -4.06
N ALA A 30 -1.83 -20.67 -2.87
CA ALA A 30 -0.40 -20.70 -2.59
C ALA A 30 0.28 -21.84 -3.39
N PRO A 31 1.54 -21.67 -3.84
CA PRO A 31 2.24 -22.71 -4.59
C PRO A 31 2.51 -23.95 -3.73
N ASP A 32 2.24 -25.14 -4.29
CA ASP A 32 2.51 -26.46 -3.69
C ASP A 32 3.79 -27.13 -4.24
N ASN A 33 4.43 -26.49 -5.21
CA ASN A 33 5.58 -26.99 -5.97
C ASN A 33 6.94 -26.62 -5.34
N GLY A 34 6.96 -26.18 -4.08
CA GLY A 34 8.17 -25.81 -3.34
C GLY A 34 8.71 -24.40 -3.61
N LEU A 35 8.01 -23.57 -4.39
CA LEU A 35 8.36 -22.15 -4.52
C LEU A 35 8.15 -21.44 -3.18
N GLU A 36 9.15 -20.67 -2.74
CA GLU A 36 9.01 -19.83 -1.55
C GLU A 36 8.06 -18.66 -1.83
N TYR A 37 7.04 -18.51 -0.99
CA TYR A 37 5.96 -17.52 -1.14
C TYR A 37 5.76 -16.65 0.12
N ARG A 38 6.54 -16.89 1.17
CA ARG A 38 6.36 -16.28 2.50
C ARG A 38 7.37 -15.18 2.77
N THR A 39 8.63 -15.40 2.40
CA THR A 39 9.76 -14.50 2.70
C THR A 39 10.64 -14.26 1.49
N GLY A 40 11.36 -13.13 1.52
CA GLY A 40 12.42 -12.82 0.57
C GLY A 40 13.79 -13.23 1.11
N ALA A 41 14.84 -12.57 0.61
CA ALA A 41 16.23 -12.75 1.02
C ALA A 41 16.83 -11.42 1.50
N SER A 42 16.05 -10.63 2.26
CA SER A 42 16.48 -9.28 2.68
C SER A 42 17.31 -9.25 3.96
N GLU A 43 17.53 -10.41 4.60
CA GLU A 43 18.32 -10.58 5.84
C GLU A 43 17.81 -9.71 7.03
N GLY A 44 16.58 -9.20 6.93
CA GLY A 44 15.99 -8.31 7.93
C GLY A 44 14.51 -8.03 7.69
N GLY A 45 13.95 -7.09 8.45
CA GLY A 45 12.52 -6.75 8.36
C GLY A 45 11.61 -7.95 8.66
N PHE A 46 10.56 -8.16 7.87
CA PHE A 46 9.66 -9.30 8.03
C PHE A 46 10.30 -10.66 7.74
N ASP A 47 11.42 -10.73 7.01
CA ASP A 47 12.06 -12.02 6.62
C ASP A 47 12.67 -12.75 7.83
N VAL A 48 13.01 -12.02 8.90
CA VAL A 48 13.61 -12.56 10.13
C VAL A 48 12.59 -12.74 11.26
N LEU A 49 11.31 -12.62 10.95
CA LEU A 49 10.20 -12.89 11.85
C LEU A 49 9.43 -14.10 11.33
N ASP A 50 8.98 -14.96 12.24
CA ASP A 50 8.07 -16.05 11.93
C ASP A 50 7.05 -16.24 13.07
N PHE A 51 6.05 -17.08 12.86
CA PHE A 51 4.98 -17.33 13.84
C PHE A 51 5.29 -18.52 14.73
N LYS A 52 5.00 -18.36 16.03
CA LYS A 52 4.95 -19.45 17.01
C LYS A 52 3.59 -20.14 16.90
N PHE A 53 3.43 -20.97 15.87
CA PHE A 53 2.20 -21.73 15.69
C PHE A 53 1.96 -22.71 16.85
N LEU A 54 0.69 -22.95 17.15
CA LEU A 54 0.28 -23.96 18.12
C LEU A 54 0.55 -25.38 17.56
N PRO A 55 0.61 -26.41 18.43
CA PRO A 55 0.51 -27.80 17.99
C PRO A 55 -0.78 -28.04 17.19
N GLU A 56 -0.74 -28.96 16.23
CA GLU A 56 -1.85 -29.23 15.30
C GLU A 56 -3.15 -29.59 16.02
N GLU A 57 -3.08 -30.23 17.18
CA GLU A 57 -4.25 -30.61 17.99
C GLU A 57 -4.97 -29.41 18.61
N GLN A 58 -4.36 -28.22 18.58
CA GLN A 58 -4.89 -26.97 19.13
C GLN A 58 -5.30 -25.98 18.04
N TRP A 59 -5.17 -26.34 16.75
CA TRP A 59 -5.63 -25.49 15.67
C TRP A 59 -7.15 -25.37 15.68
N LEU A 60 -7.65 -24.20 15.25
CA LEU A 60 -9.08 -24.07 15.01
C LEU A 60 -9.48 -24.97 13.85
N SER A 61 -10.61 -25.65 14.00
CA SER A 61 -11.15 -26.54 12.98
C SER A 61 -11.65 -25.76 11.75
N GLU A 62 -11.71 -26.43 10.60
CA GLU A 62 -12.08 -25.79 9.33
C GLU A 62 -13.52 -25.26 9.29
N ASP A 63 -14.42 -25.79 10.13
CA ASP A 63 -15.81 -25.35 10.27
C ASP A 63 -15.93 -24.01 11.03
N ILE A 64 -14.88 -23.57 11.72
CA ILE A 64 -14.85 -22.25 12.33
C ILE A 64 -14.55 -21.21 11.24
N GLU A 65 -15.51 -20.31 11.05
CA GLU A 65 -15.36 -19.14 10.20
C GLU A 65 -14.40 -18.14 10.84
N ILE A 66 -13.45 -17.63 10.05
CA ILE A 66 -12.42 -16.69 10.50
C ILE A 66 -12.77 -15.29 10.00
N ASP A 67 -12.96 -14.36 10.92
CA ASP A 67 -13.26 -12.96 10.61
C ASP A 67 -11.99 -12.20 10.19
N LEU A 68 -11.89 -11.85 8.90
CA LEU A 68 -10.83 -11.02 8.35
C LEU A 68 -11.20 -9.52 8.25
N SER A 69 -12.42 -9.15 8.68
CA SER A 69 -12.91 -7.79 8.53
C SER A 69 -12.10 -6.78 9.36
N THR A 70 -11.88 -5.61 8.77
CA THR A 70 -11.13 -4.53 9.41
C THR A 70 -11.89 -3.21 9.26
N PRO A 71 -12.25 -2.53 10.36
CA PRO A 71 -12.85 -1.22 10.29
C PRO A 71 -11.81 -0.18 9.87
N LEU A 72 -12.16 0.65 8.89
CA LEU A 72 -11.36 1.78 8.45
C LEU A 72 -11.67 3.05 9.24
N ASN A 73 -12.89 3.17 9.79
CA ASN A 73 -13.22 4.18 10.79
C ASN A 73 -13.44 3.51 12.16
N ARG A 74 -12.68 3.92 13.16
CA ARG A 74 -12.83 3.47 14.55
C ARG A 74 -13.30 4.56 15.49
N ARG A 75 -13.60 5.74 14.95
CA ARG A 75 -14.15 6.86 15.69
C ARG A 75 -15.64 6.62 15.87
N GLY A 76 -16.19 6.97 17.02
CA GLY A 76 -17.63 6.83 17.30
C GLY A 76 -18.53 7.84 16.57
N PHE A 77 -18.07 8.38 15.44
CA PHE A 77 -18.75 9.37 14.60
C PHE A 77 -18.23 9.31 13.15
N ASP A 78 -18.89 10.04 12.24
CA ASP A 78 -18.77 9.93 10.78
C ASP A 78 -19.19 8.56 10.24
N ARG A 79 -19.08 8.37 8.91
CA ARG A 79 -19.44 7.15 8.21
C ARG A 79 -18.61 5.95 8.71
N GLU A 80 -19.27 4.83 8.96
CA GLU A 80 -18.60 3.55 9.21
C GLU A 80 -18.26 2.89 7.86
N ILE A 81 -17.01 2.44 7.72
CA ILE A 81 -16.53 1.72 6.55
C ILE A 81 -15.67 0.57 7.06
N ASP A 82 -16.08 -0.65 6.72
CA ASP A 82 -15.35 -1.88 7.04
C ASP A 82 -14.96 -2.54 5.72
N ILE A 83 -13.73 -3.05 5.66
CA ILE A 83 -13.27 -3.89 4.54
C ILE A 83 -13.29 -5.36 4.96
N PRO A 84 -13.68 -6.30 4.08
CA PRO A 84 -13.81 -7.72 4.44
C PRO A 84 -12.47 -8.44 4.64
N VAL A 85 -11.37 -7.82 4.20
CA VAL A 85 -10.00 -8.32 4.34
C VAL A 85 -9.10 -7.20 4.87
N PRO A 86 -8.01 -7.49 5.61
CA PRO A 86 -7.20 -6.47 6.26
C PRO A 86 -6.20 -5.82 5.30
N PHE A 87 -6.56 -5.68 4.02
CA PHE A 87 -5.70 -5.06 3.03
C PHE A 87 -6.46 -4.36 1.89
N TYR A 88 -5.81 -3.37 1.28
CA TYR A 88 -6.31 -2.68 0.09
C TYR A 88 -5.17 -2.13 -0.80
N GLY A 89 -5.49 -1.58 -1.97
CA GLY A 89 -4.53 -1.13 -2.98
C GLY A 89 -3.90 0.25 -2.72
N ALA A 90 -2.60 0.41 -3.00
CA ALA A 90 -1.81 1.63 -2.79
C ALA A 90 -2.06 2.76 -3.80
N GLY A 91 -1.74 3.99 -3.43
CA GLY A 91 -1.75 5.11 -4.38
C GLY A 91 -0.65 5.01 -5.43
N MET A 92 -1.02 4.81 -6.69
CA MET A 92 -0.12 4.81 -7.85
C MET A 92 -0.70 5.71 -8.94
N SER A 93 0.01 6.81 -9.25
CA SER A 93 -0.52 7.89 -10.06
C SER A 93 -0.74 7.53 -11.53
N PHE A 94 -1.80 8.08 -12.12
CA PHE A 94 -1.88 8.21 -13.58
C PHE A 94 -0.66 8.97 -14.08
N GLY A 95 0.05 8.37 -15.04
CA GLY A 95 1.36 8.82 -15.46
C GLY A 95 2.48 7.92 -14.97
N SER A 96 2.43 7.44 -13.72
CA SER A 96 3.37 6.43 -13.23
C SER A 96 3.00 5.04 -13.73
N ILE A 97 1.72 4.68 -13.61
CA ILE A 97 1.09 3.49 -14.19
C ILE A 97 0.14 3.90 -15.32
N SER A 98 -0.19 2.94 -16.19
CA SER A 98 -1.18 3.17 -17.24
C SER A 98 -2.60 3.25 -16.67
N GLU A 99 -3.51 3.84 -17.44
CA GLU A 99 -4.94 3.88 -17.09
C GLU A 99 -5.54 2.47 -17.03
N ASN A 100 -5.10 1.56 -17.91
CA ASN A 100 -5.52 0.16 -17.88
C ASN A 100 -5.15 -0.53 -16.56
N ILE A 101 -3.97 -0.23 -15.99
CA ILE A 101 -3.59 -0.77 -14.67
C ILE A 101 -4.47 -0.15 -13.57
N MET A 102 -4.80 1.14 -13.66
CA MET A 102 -5.71 1.76 -12.68
C MET A 102 -7.10 1.13 -12.73
N LEU A 103 -7.63 0.87 -13.93
CA LEU A 103 -8.92 0.20 -14.15
C LEU A 103 -8.90 -1.24 -13.61
N ALA A 104 -7.88 -2.03 -13.94
CA ALA A 104 -7.74 -3.39 -13.42
C ALA A 104 -7.80 -3.43 -11.88
N ARG A 105 -7.10 -2.49 -11.23
CA ARG A 105 -7.09 -2.37 -9.76
C ARG A 105 -8.42 -1.91 -9.20
N ALA A 106 -9.12 -1.00 -9.89
CA ALA A 106 -10.44 -0.52 -9.47
C ALA A 106 -11.53 -1.60 -9.60
N MET A 107 -11.49 -2.38 -10.68
CA MET A 107 -12.35 -3.55 -10.88
C MET A 107 -12.15 -4.59 -9.78
N ALA A 108 -10.88 -4.96 -9.49
CA ALA A 108 -10.57 -5.90 -8.41
C ALA A 108 -10.97 -5.36 -7.03
N ALA A 109 -10.77 -4.05 -6.77
CA ALA A 109 -11.19 -3.42 -5.52
C ALA A 109 -12.70 -3.50 -5.31
N LYS A 110 -13.48 -3.27 -6.38
CA LYS A 110 -14.95 -3.42 -6.37
C LYS A 110 -15.39 -4.86 -6.13
N GLU A 111 -14.75 -5.83 -6.77
CA GLU A 111 -15.06 -7.26 -6.57
C GLU A 111 -14.85 -7.70 -5.12
N TRP A 112 -13.82 -7.17 -4.47
CA TRP A 112 -13.44 -7.50 -3.10
C TRP A 112 -14.06 -6.61 -2.03
N ASP A 113 -14.88 -5.62 -2.41
CA ASP A 113 -15.40 -4.59 -1.51
C ASP A 113 -14.31 -3.91 -0.66
N ILE A 114 -13.19 -3.61 -1.32
CA ILE A 114 -12.03 -2.89 -0.76
C ILE A 114 -11.76 -1.62 -1.57
N PHE A 115 -10.64 -0.97 -1.28
CA PHE A 115 -10.26 0.28 -1.93
C PHE A 115 -9.01 0.15 -2.80
N THR A 116 -8.90 1.01 -3.81
CA THR A 116 -7.63 1.34 -4.46
C THR A 116 -7.45 2.86 -4.47
N CYS A 117 -6.26 3.36 -4.78
CA CYS A 117 -5.97 4.78 -4.65
C CYS A 117 -5.42 5.38 -5.95
N THR A 118 -5.96 6.54 -6.33
CA THR A 118 -5.60 7.32 -7.53
C THR A 118 -4.12 7.71 -7.58
N GLY A 119 -3.49 7.86 -6.43
CA GLY A 119 -2.16 8.46 -6.33
C GLY A 119 -2.15 9.94 -6.69
N GLU A 120 -0.96 10.54 -6.74
CA GLU A 120 -0.75 11.98 -6.98
C GLU A 120 -1.00 12.47 -8.42
N GLY A 121 -1.67 11.67 -9.26
CA GLY A 121 -1.76 11.88 -10.72
C GLY A 121 -3.03 12.53 -11.23
N GLY A 122 -3.98 12.80 -10.35
CA GLY A 122 -5.36 13.15 -10.70
C GLY A 122 -6.26 11.92 -10.82
N TYR A 123 -7.52 12.17 -11.21
CA TYR A 123 -8.60 11.18 -11.26
C TYR A 123 -9.08 11.01 -12.72
N PRO A 124 -8.64 9.97 -13.47
CA PRO A 124 -9.16 9.70 -14.80
C PRO A 124 -10.68 9.41 -14.81
N ASP A 125 -11.40 9.91 -15.81
CA ASP A 125 -12.86 9.76 -15.90
C ASP A 125 -13.32 8.30 -15.98
N SER A 126 -12.49 7.41 -16.54
CA SER A 126 -12.75 5.97 -16.61
C SER A 126 -12.91 5.31 -15.24
N LEU A 127 -12.36 5.93 -14.18
CA LEU A 127 -12.46 5.44 -12.82
C LEU A 127 -13.78 5.80 -12.13
N VAL A 128 -14.57 6.73 -12.69
CA VAL A 128 -15.80 7.23 -12.04
C VAL A 128 -16.83 6.12 -11.81
N GLU A 129 -16.87 5.11 -12.67
CA GLU A 129 -17.73 3.92 -12.48
C GLU A 129 -17.42 3.17 -11.17
N TYR A 130 -16.17 3.24 -10.70
CA TYR A 130 -15.68 2.53 -9.52
C TYR A 130 -15.48 3.45 -8.31
N LYS A 131 -16.02 4.67 -8.34
CA LYS A 131 -15.71 5.72 -7.35
C LYS A 131 -15.92 5.32 -5.89
N ASP A 132 -16.89 4.44 -5.61
CA ASP A 132 -17.19 3.94 -4.28
C ASP A 132 -16.08 3.02 -3.71
N HIS A 133 -15.12 2.62 -4.54
CA HIS A 133 -13.95 1.80 -4.19
C HIS A 133 -12.62 2.54 -4.44
N ILE A 134 -12.65 3.85 -4.63
CA ILE A 134 -11.47 4.65 -4.97
C ILE A 134 -11.20 5.72 -3.94
N ILE A 135 -9.96 5.74 -3.45
CA ILE A 135 -9.39 6.79 -2.62
C ILE A 135 -8.83 7.90 -3.53
N THR A 136 -9.29 9.13 -3.30
CA THR A 136 -8.71 10.32 -3.94
C THR A 136 -7.51 10.78 -3.12
N GLN A 137 -6.31 10.77 -3.71
CA GLN A 137 -5.11 11.23 -3.03
C GLN A 137 -4.85 12.70 -3.32
N VAL A 138 -4.70 13.49 -2.26
CA VAL A 138 -4.23 14.86 -2.30
C VAL A 138 -2.76 14.88 -1.93
N ALA A 139 -1.92 15.39 -2.82
CA ALA A 139 -0.47 15.47 -2.66
C ALA A 139 0.03 16.89 -2.92
N THR A 140 1.31 17.16 -2.66
CA THR A 140 1.89 18.52 -2.67
C THR A 140 1.77 19.27 -3.99
N GLY A 141 1.65 18.56 -5.12
CA GLY A 141 1.46 19.16 -6.44
C GLY A 141 0.02 19.55 -6.77
N MET A 142 -0.96 19.13 -5.96
CA MET A 142 -2.41 19.34 -6.18
C MET A 142 -2.90 18.95 -7.58
N PHE A 143 -2.18 18.05 -8.27
CA PHE A 143 -2.51 17.66 -9.64
C PHE A 143 -3.84 16.92 -9.71
N GLY A 144 -4.75 17.43 -10.55
CA GLY A 144 -6.07 16.85 -10.77
C GLY A 144 -6.97 16.84 -9.53
N VAL A 145 -6.65 17.63 -8.50
CA VAL A 145 -7.48 17.77 -7.30
C VAL A 145 -8.55 18.83 -7.57
N ARG A 146 -9.79 18.38 -7.76
CA ARG A 146 -10.98 19.23 -7.95
C ARG A 146 -12.05 18.88 -6.92
N GLU A 147 -12.99 19.80 -6.69
CA GLU A 147 -14.13 19.57 -5.78
C GLU A 147 -14.86 18.26 -6.13
N GLU A 148 -15.16 18.06 -7.41
CA GLU A 148 -15.79 16.85 -7.94
C GLU A 148 -15.01 15.57 -7.58
N THR A 149 -13.69 15.56 -7.79
CA THR A 149 -12.86 14.39 -7.47
C THR A 149 -12.78 14.07 -5.98
N ILE A 150 -12.95 15.07 -5.12
CA ILE A 150 -13.03 14.91 -3.67
C ILE A 150 -14.41 14.33 -3.29
N GLN A 151 -15.48 14.81 -3.93
CA GLN A 151 -16.85 14.33 -3.72
C GLN A 151 -17.10 12.91 -4.25
N HIS A 152 -16.28 12.43 -5.20
CA HIS A 152 -16.37 11.07 -5.72
C HIS A 152 -15.96 10.00 -4.71
N ALA A 153 -15.02 10.30 -3.81
CA ALA A 153 -14.33 9.29 -3.02
C ALA A 153 -14.89 9.15 -1.60
N PRO A 154 -15.12 7.92 -1.10
CA PRO A 154 -15.46 7.68 0.30
C PRO A 154 -14.28 7.90 1.25
N ILE A 155 -13.05 7.90 0.73
CA ILE A 155 -11.83 8.18 1.49
C ILE A 155 -10.98 9.18 0.71
N VAL A 156 -10.52 10.22 1.39
CA VAL A 156 -9.54 11.17 0.85
C VAL A 156 -8.24 11.02 1.61
N GLU A 157 -7.15 10.82 0.87
CA GLU A 157 -5.83 10.61 1.46
C GLU A 157 -4.92 11.81 1.28
N PHE A 158 -4.47 12.40 2.39
CA PHE A 158 -3.38 13.36 2.40
C PHE A 158 -2.04 12.64 2.38
N LYS A 159 -1.31 12.73 1.26
CA LYS A 159 0.04 12.19 1.12
C LYS A 159 1.07 13.25 1.51
N TYR A 160 1.51 13.24 2.76
CA TYR A 160 2.61 14.07 3.23
C TYR A 160 3.98 13.54 2.78
N ALA A 161 4.14 12.22 2.78
CA ALA A 161 5.38 11.59 2.36
C ALA A 161 5.14 10.17 1.85
N GLN A 162 6.14 9.63 1.15
CA GLN A 162 6.21 8.22 0.79
C GLN A 162 7.55 7.65 1.25
N GLY A 163 7.56 6.40 1.67
CA GLY A 163 8.76 5.77 2.23
C GLY A 163 9.91 5.61 1.24
N ALA A 164 9.62 5.58 -0.07
CA ALA A 164 10.63 5.49 -1.12
C ALA A 164 11.49 6.74 -1.30
N LYS A 165 10.97 7.92 -0.92
CA LYS A 165 11.65 9.21 -1.03
C LYS A 165 11.11 10.22 -0.01
N PRO A 166 11.27 9.97 1.29
CA PRO A 166 10.90 10.93 2.32
C PRO A 166 11.64 12.24 2.09
N GLY A 167 10.97 13.36 2.34
CA GLY A 167 11.60 14.67 2.12
C GLY A 167 11.54 15.18 0.69
N LEU A 168 10.91 14.46 -0.25
CA LEU A 168 10.79 14.85 -1.66
C LEU A 168 9.35 14.71 -2.15
N GLY A 169 8.98 15.55 -3.11
CA GLY A 169 7.70 15.49 -3.79
C GLY A 169 7.60 14.37 -4.83
N GLY A 170 6.43 14.31 -5.47
CA GLY A 170 6.16 13.51 -6.66
C GLY A 170 7.11 13.81 -7.82
N HIS A 171 7.52 12.78 -8.57
CA HIS A 171 8.39 12.92 -9.75
C HIS A 171 7.71 12.20 -10.90
N LEU A 172 7.49 12.90 -12.01
CA LEU A 172 7.11 12.32 -13.28
C LEU A 172 8.03 12.91 -14.36
N LEU A 173 8.79 12.07 -15.05
CA LEU A 173 9.68 12.54 -16.10
C LEU A 173 8.90 12.94 -17.36
N GLY A 174 9.43 13.89 -18.13
CA GLY A 174 8.74 14.49 -19.27
C GLY A 174 8.31 13.49 -20.34
N ASP A 175 9.07 12.41 -20.55
CA ASP A 175 8.70 11.34 -21.48
C ASP A 175 7.45 10.55 -21.04
N LYS A 176 7.06 10.65 -19.76
CA LYS A 176 5.81 10.11 -19.22
C LYS A 176 4.71 11.15 -19.06
N ALA A 177 5.02 12.44 -19.12
CA ALA A 177 4.06 13.54 -19.06
C ALA A 177 3.38 13.76 -20.44
N THR A 178 2.76 12.71 -20.99
CA THR A 178 2.06 12.77 -22.29
C THR A 178 0.90 13.77 -22.26
N SER A 179 0.34 14.10 -23.42
CA SER A 179 -0.78 15.06 -23.52
C SER A 179 -1.97 14.69 -22.64
N SER A 180 -2.32 13.41 -22.53
CA SER A 180 -3.39 12.91 -21.65
C SER A 180 -3.07 13.14 -20.17
N VAL A 181 -1.85 12.86 -19.75
CA VAL A 181 -1.40 13.11 -18.37
C VAL A 181 -1.38 14.60 -18.08
N ALA A 182 -0.86 15.41 -19.00
CA ALA A 182 -0.81 16.85 -18.86
C ALA A 182 -2.20 17.47 -18.77
N GLN A 183 -3.18 16.96 -19.52
CA GLN A 183 -4.58 17.41 -19.46
C GLN A 183 -5.20 17.16 -18.08
N ILE A 184 -5.06 15.94 -17.53
CA ILE A 184 -5.59 15.60 -16.20
C ILE A 184 -4.89 16.42 -15.10
N ARG A 185 -3.58 16.66 -15.25
CA ARG A 185 -2.78 17.40 -14.28
C ARG A 185 -2.79 18.93 -14.48
N GLU A 186 -3.52 19.44 -15.48
CA GLU A 186 -3.53 20.85 -15.86
C GLU A 186 -2.12 21.43 -16.05
N SER A 187 -1.25 20.66 -16.70
CA SER A 187 0.17 20.98 -16.88
C SER A 187 0.56 21.02 -18.37
N VAL A 188 1.85 21.28 -18.63
CA VAL A 188 2.39 21.35 -19.99
C VAL A 188 2.85 19.96 -20.44
N PRO A 189 2.39 19.46 -21.62
CA PRO A 189 2.84 18.18 -22.15
C PRO A 189 4.35 18.11 -22.33
N TRP A 190 4.91 16.93 -22.07
CA TRP A 190 6.31 16.55 -22.27
C TRP A 190 7.33 17.26 -21.36
N VAL A 191 6.84 17.93 -20.31
CA VAL A 191 7.68 18.58 -19.29
C VAL A 191 7.72 17.72 -18.03
N SER A 192 8.91 17.53 -17.48
CA SER A 192 9.07 16.83 -16.20
C SER A 192 8.34 17.57 -15.08
N LEU A 193 7.51 16.85 -14.33
CA LEU A 193 6.76 17.37 -13.19
C LEU A 193 7.45 16.94 -11.90
N PHE A 194 8.03 17.91 -11.20
CA PHE A 194 8.57 17.74 -9.85
C PHE A 194 7.65 18.48 -8.90
N SER A 195 6.90 17.76 -8.07
CA SER A 195 6.04 18.38 -7.09
C SER A 195 6.87 19.05 -5.99
N PRO A 196 6.39 20.15 -5.40
CA PRO A 196 7.07 20.80 -4.29
C PRO A 196 7.29 19.88 -3.09
N PHE A 197 8.25 20.27 -2.27
CA PHE A 197 8.40 19.81 -0.89
C PHE A 197 8.38 21.06 -0.01
N PRO A 198 7.42 21.30 0.92
CA PRO A 198 6.26 20.51 1.40
C PRO A 198 4.92 20.90 0.71
N PHE A 199 3.76 20.53 1.30
CA PHE A 199 2.49 21.22 1.00
C PHE A 199 2.63 22.70 1.33
N HIS A 200 2.40 23.59 0.36
CA HIS A 200 2.54 25.03 0.59
C HIS A 200 1.49 25.65 1.53
N SER A 201 0.50 24.85 1.92
CA SER A 201 -0.57 25.20 2.86
C SER A 201 -0.45 24.50 4.21
N VAL A 202 0.60 23.70 4.45
CA VAL A 202 0.78 22.95 5.70
C VAL A 202 2.19 23.11 6.24
N TYR A 203 2.33 23.87 7.31
CA TYR A 203 3.60 24.04 8.03
C TYR A 203 3.51 23.63 9.50
N SER A 204 2.33 23.21 9.96
CA SER A 204 2.09 22.76 11.31
C SER A 204 0.89 21.80 11.38
N VAL A 205 0.66 21.18 12.55
CA VAL A 205 -0.48 20.27 12.74
C VAL A 205 -1.82 21.01 12.66
N GLU A 206 -1.87 22.28 13.04
CA GLU A 206 -3.06 23.13 12.93
C GLU A 206 -3.40 23.41 11.47
N ASP A 207 -2.40 23.52 10.60
CA ASP A 207 -2.64 23.63 9.16
C ASP A 207 -3.11 22.30 8.56
N HIS A 208 -2.61 21.16 9.05
CA HIS A 208 -3.18 19.86 8.69
C HIS A 208 -4.65 19.75 9.12
N ARG A 209 -5.01 20.25 10.29
CA ARG A 209 -6.41 20.33 10.70
C ARG A 209 -7.26 21.16 9.73
N LYS A 210 -6.76 22.28 9.21
CA LYS A 210 -7.47 23.05 8.17
C LYS A 210 -7.66 22.25 6.87
N HIS A 211 -6.71 21.38 6.53
CA HIS A 211 -6.85 20.44 5.42
C HIS A 211 -7.98 19.44 5.68
N VAL A 212 -8.06 18.87 6.89
CA VAL A 212 -9.18 18.01 7.30
C VAL A 212 -10.50 18.77 7.22
N ASP A 213 -10.58 19.98 7.78
CA ASP A 213 -11.77 20.84 7.74
C ASP A 213 -12.21 21.17 6.30
N TRP A 214 -11.25 21.42 5.42
CA TRP A 214 -11.51 21.66 4.00
C TRP A 214 -12.15 20.43 3.33
N ILE A 215 -11.59 19.24 3.52
CA ILE A 215 -12.17 18.01 2.97
C ILE A 215 -13.54 17.75 3.54
N LYS A 216 -13.72 17.90 4.86
CA LYS A 216 -15.03 17.73 5.51
C LYS A 216 -16.07 18.76 5.08
N THR A 217 -15.64 19.94 4.62
CA THR A 217 -16.54 20.94 4.04
C THR A 217 -17.00 20.53 2.63
N VAL A 218 -16.09 19.99 1.82
CA VAL A 218 -16.37 19.59 0.43
C VAL A 218 -17.10 18.25 0.33
N ASN A 219 -16.71 17.29 1.18
CA ASN A 219 -17.27 15.95 1.27
C ASN A 219 -17.38 15.53 2.76
N PRO A 220 -18.51 15.86 3.43
CA PRO A 220 -18.70 15.58 4.86
C PRO A 220 -18.59 14.10 5.25
N GLU A 221 -19.00 13.22 4.34
CA GLU A 221 -19.05 11.76 4.54
C GLU A 221 -17.69 11.07 4.30
N ALA A 222 -16.70 11.77 3.73
CA ALA A 222 -15.39 11.19 3.45
C ALA A 222 -14.63 10.88 4.74
N LEU A 223 -14.03 9.69 4.80
CA LEU A 223 -12.96 9.43 5.75
C LEU A 223 -11.67 10.12 5.29
N VAL A 224 -10.84 10.52 6.26
CA VAL A 224 -9.55 11.15 6.01
C VAL A 224 -8.44 10.18 6.36
N SER A 225 -7.69 9.77 5.35
CA SER A 225 -6.43 9.03 5.48
C SER A 225 -5.25 10.00 5.46
N VAL A 226 -4.25 9.75 6.30
CA VAL A 226 -3.01 10.53 6.34
C VAL A 226 -1.84 9.59 6.10
N LYS A 227 -1.23 9.72 4.92
CA LYS A 227 -0.08 8.92 4.51
C LYS A 227 1.22 9.65 4.85
N VAL A 228 2.00 9.01 5.73
CA VAL A 228 3.30 9.51 6.19
C VAL A 228 4.39 8.49 5.90
N SER A 229 5.61 8.97 5.70
CA SER A 229 6.79 8.11 5.82
C SER A 229 7.04 7.78 7.30
N THR A 230 8.07 7.00 7.57
CA THR A 230 8.44 6.56 8.92
C THR A 230 9.72 7.26 9.42
N PRO A 231 9.68 8.57 9.76
CA PRO A 231 10.79 9.20 10.47
C PRO A 231 10.90 8.66 11.90
N THR A 232 11.96 9.06 12.60
CA THR A 232 12.20 8.63 13.98
C THR A 232 11.05 8.97 14.91
N ASP A 233 10.32 10.07 14.69
CA ASP A 233 9.24 10.62 15.50
C ASP A 233 7.83 10.39 14.92
N VAL A 234 7.67 9.35 14.10
CA VAL A 234 6.39 8.99 13.44
C VAL A 234 5.23 8.76 14.41
N ASP A 235 5.52 8.35 15.63
CA ASP A 235 4.58 8.24 16.74
C ASP A 235 3.92 9.58 17.08
N MET A 236 4.71 10.64 17.21
CA MET A 236 4.20 12.00 17.46
C MET A 236 3.40 12.54 16.28
N VAL A 237 3.86 12.25 15.05
CA VAL A 237 3.13 12.62 13.82
C VAL A 237 1.76 11.94 13.78
N THR A 238 1.68 10.68 14.21
CA THR A 238 0.43 9.91 14.25
C THR A 238 -0.55 10.51 15.26
N VAL A 239 -0.07 10.87 16.46
CA VAL A 239 -0.88 11.57 17.48
C VAL A 239 -1.38 12.92 16.97
N GLY A 240 -0.52 13.70 16.32
CA GLY A 240 -0.91 14.97 15.70
C GLY A 240 -1.98 14.79 14.63
N SER A 241 -1.85 13.76 13.78
CA SER A 241 -2.84 13.43 12.74
C SER A 241 -4.18 13.02 13.33
N TYR A 242 -4.16 12.22 14.41
CA TYR A 242 -5.35 11.86 15.16
C TYR A 242 -6.10 13.10 15.68
N TYR A 243 -5.42 14.01 16.37
CA TYR A 243 -6.04 15.22 16.91
C TYR A 243 -6.45 16.23 15.83
N ALA A 244 -5.82 16.20 14.65
CA ALA A 244 -6.26 16.97 13.49
C ALA A 244 -7.56 16.42 12.87
N GLY A 245 -7.91 15.16 13.16
CA GLY A 245 -9.18 14.56 12.77
C GLY A 245 -9.08 13.40 11.79
N ALA A 246 -7.90 12.83 11.57
CA ALA A 246 -7.71 11.67 10.71
C ALA A 246 -8.43 10.43 11.25
N HIS A 247 -8.97 9.61 10.34
CA HIS A 247 -9.55 8.30 10.65
C HIS A 247 -8.53 7.18 10.45
N ILE A 248 -7.68 7.33 9.44
CA ILE A 248 -6.66 6.36 9.04
C ILE A 248 -5.30 7.04 9.01
N VAL A 249 -4.28 6.38 9.54
CA VAL A 249 -2.87 6.76 9.31
C VAL A 249 -2.18 5.63 8.58
N GLN A 250 -1.67 5.92 7.38
CA GLN A 250 -0.82 5.01 6.62
C GLN A 250 0.64 5.27 6.97
N LEU A 251 1.30 4.25 7.55
CA LEU A 251 2.74 4.21 7.76
C LEU A 251 3.40 3.62 6.52
N ASP A 252 4.14 4.43 5.75
CA ASP A 252 4.85 3.99 4.54
C ASP A 252 6.35 3.85 4.79
N GLY A 253 6.79 2.61 4.97
CA GLY A 253 8.16 2.23 5.28
C GLY A 253 9.15 2.42 4.14
N SER A 254 10.43 2.33 4.49
CA SER A 254 11.58 2.60 3.62
C SER A 254 11.66 1.79 2.33
N TYR A 255 10.92 0.69 2.23
CA TYR A 255 10.91 -0.20 1.07
C TYR A 255 9.69 0.01 0.16
N GLY A 256 9.00 1.15 0.30
CA GLY A 256 7.98 1.59 -0.64
C GLY A 256 8.46 1.67 -2.09
N GLY A 257 7.56 1.35 -3.01
CA GLY A 257 7.80 1.49 -4.44
C GLY A 257 7.79 2.96 -4.87
N THR A 258 8.43 3.25 -6.01
CA THR A 258 8.31 4.54 -6.68
C THR A 258 8.50 4.37 -8.18
N GLY A 259 7.70 5.09 -8.97
CA GLY A 259 7.89 5.16 -10.42
C GLY A 259 9.12 5.97 -10.80
N ALA A 260 9.45 7.02 -10.03
CA ALA A 260 10.65 7.83 -10.22
C ALA A 260 11.09 8.48 -8.90
N ALA A 261 12.40 8.38 -8.60
CA ALA A 261 13.06 9.07 -7.49
C ALA A 261 14.57 9.08 -7.72
N PRO A 262 15.32 10.03 -7.13
CA PRO A 262 16.78 9.96 -7.09
C PRO A 262 17.24 8.72 -6.33
N GLU A 263 18.25 7.98 -6.83
CA GLU A 263 18.75 6.75 -6.19
C GLU A 263 19.20 6.97 -4.74
N ILE A 264 19.83 8.11 -4.44
CA ILE A 264 20.26 8.44 -3.07
C ILE A 264 19.11 8.51 -2.07
N ALA A 265 17.92 8.94 -2.53
CA ALA A 265 16.72 9.03 -1.70
C ALA A 265 16.04 7.67 -1.53
N LYS A 266 16.19 6.76 -2.50
CA LYS A 266 15.64 5.41 -2.41
C LYS A 266 16.32 4.64 -1.28
N LYS A 267 15.52 4.00 -0.41
CA LYS A 267 15.94 3.00 0.59
C LYS A 267 16.82 3.48 1.76
N ASN A 268 17.24 4.75 1.81
CA ASN A 268 18.24 5.22 2.79
C ASN A 268 17.73 6.19 3.86
N ILE A 269 16.49 6.70 3.75
CA ILE A 269 16.01 7.81 4.59
C ILE A 269 14.97 7.34 5.63
N ALA A 270 13.95 6.60 5.21
CA ALA A 270 12.88 6.14 6.10
C ALA A 270 13.32 4.95 6.95
N MET A 271 12.66 4.77 8.09
CA MET A 271 12.76 3.56 8.91
C MET A 271 11.93 2.42 8.28
N PRO A 272 12.36 1.14 8.37
CA PRO A 272 11.49 0.02 7.97
C PRO A 272 10.15 0.03 8.73
N VAL A 273 9.06 -0.37 8.07
CA VAL A 273 7.71 -0.26 8.68
C VAL A 273 7.55 -1.16 9.91
N GLU A 274 8.29 -2.26 9.98
CA GLU A 274 8.25 -3.24 11.07
C GLU A 274 8.87 -2.72 12.37
N PHE A 275 9.65 -1.63 12.32
CA PHE A 275 10.04 -0.88 13.51
C PHE A 275 9.04 0.25 13.83
N ALA A 276 8.45 0.86 12.80
CA ALA A 276 7.49 1.95 12.96
C ALA A 276 6.18 1.48 13.61
N ILE A 277 5.62 0.35 13.15
CA ILE A 277 4.34 -0.20 13.62
C ILE A 277 4.33 -0.39 15.14
N PRO A 278 5.25 -1.18 15.76
CA PRO A 278 5.18 -1.42 17.20
C PRO A 278 5.48 -0.16 18.00
N LYS A 279 6.28 0.76 17.46
CA LYS A 279 6.55 2.06 18.08
C LYS A 279 5.27 2.91 18.15
N VAL A 280 4.60 3.11 17.03
CA VAL A 280 3.33 3.87 16.94
C VAL A 280 2.26 3.19 17.78
N HIS A 281 2.09 1.87 17.65
CA HIS A 281 1.09 1.12 18.39
C HIS A 281 1.23 1.29 19.91
N LYS A 282 2.45 1.13 20.45
CA LYS A 282 2.73 1.31 21.88
C LYS A 282 2.48 2.75 22.34
N TYR A 283 2.86 3.73 21.53
CA TYR A 283 2.68 5.14 21.88
C TYR A 283 1.19 5.53 21.89
N LEU A 284 0.40 5.09 20.91
CA LEU A 284 -1.04 5.30 20.91
C LEU A 284 -1.74 4.59 22.08
N MET A 285 -1.23 3.44 22.52
CA MET A 285 -1.72 2.77 23.73
C MET A 285 -1.42 3.59 24.98
N SER A 286 -0.21 4.17 25.11
CA SER A 286 0.11 5.03 26.26
C SER A 286 -0.73 6.31 26.29
N GLU A 287 -1.11 6.82 25.13
CA GLU A 287 -2.03 7.96 24.99
C GLU A 287 -3.51 7.57 25.09
N SER A 288 -3.83 6.28 25.26
CA SER A 288 -5.21 5.75 25.35
C SER A 288 -6.11 6.03 24.13
N ILE A 289 -5.52 6.22 22.94
CA ILE A 289 -6.25 6.54 21.69
C ILE A 289 -6.09 5.46 20.61
N ARG A 290 -5.36 4.37 20.88
CA ARG A 290 -5.09 3.31 19.89
C ARG A 290 -6.35 2.70 19.30
N ASP A 291 -7.41 2.57 20.10
CA ASP A 291 -8.65 1.94 19.65
C ASP A 291 -9.54 2.87 18.82
N GLU A 292 -9.23 4.16 18.75
CA GLU A 292 -10.00 5.20 18.06
C GLU A 292 -9.46 5.53 16.66
N ILE A 293 -8.31 4.96 16.26
CA ILE A 293 -7.67 5.23 14.97
C ILE A 293 -7.21 3.95 14.26
N THR A 294 -7.36 3.92 12.94
CA THR A 294 -6.91 2.81 12.09
C THR A 294 -5.47 3.05 11.63
N ILE A 295 -4.59 2.09 11.85
CA ILE A 295 -3.18 2.12 11.42
C ILE A 295 -2.99 1.13 10.27
N MET A 296 -2.71 1.65 9.08
CA MET A 296 -2.42 0.84 7.89
C MET A 296 -0.92 0.83 7.61
N ALA A 297 -0.34 -0.35 7.40
CA ALA A 297 1.08 -0.50 7.09
C ALA A 297 1.32 -0.63 5.59
N SER A 298 2.37 0.00 5.09
CA SER A 298 2.81 -0.12 3.70
C SER A 298 4.32 0.07 3.60
N GLY A 299 4.87 -0.06 2.39
CA GLY A 299 6.28 0.21 2.18
C GLY A 299 7.19 -0.99 2.46
N GLY A 300 6.88 -2.12 1.82
CA GLY A 300 7.65 -3.36 1.93
C GLY A 300 6.83 -4.63 2.15
N VAL A 301 5.50 -4.53 2.21
CA VAL A 301 4.58 -5.67 2.36
C VAL A 301 4.43 -6.41 1.02
N ARG A 302 4.72 -7.72 1.01
CA ARG A 302 4.76 -8.54 -0.21
C ARG A 302 3.80 -9.72 -0.18
N THR A 303 3.66 -10.37 0.98
CA THR A 303 3.02 -11.70 1.13
C THR A 303 1.94 -11.67 2.22
N ALA A 304 1.10 -12.70 2.29
CA ALA A 304 0.16 -12.89 3.41
C ALA A 304 0.87 -12.94 4.77
N TYR A 305 2.07 -13.52 4.82
CA TYR A 305 2.90 -13.56 6.02
C TYR A 305 3.38 -12.17 6.43
N ASP A 306 3.80 -11.32 5.49
CA ASP A 306 4.15 -9.93 5.80
C ASP A 306 2.95 -9.17 6.38
N ILE A 307 1.75 -9.36 5.81
CA ILE A 307 0.50 -8.74 6.30
C ILE A 307 0.20 -9.19 7.73
N ALA A 308 0.19 -10.50 7.99
CA ALA A 308 -0.07 -11.04 9.32
C ALA A 308 0.97 -10.57 10.34
N LYS A 309 2.26 -10.51 9.97
CA LYS A 309 3.33 -10.00 10.84
C LYS A 309 3.15 -8.52 11.14
N ALA A 310 2.78 -7.70 10.15
CA ALA A 310 2.48 -6.28 10.37
C ALA A 310 1.34 -6.10 11.38
N ILE A 311 0.28 -6.90 11.27
CA ILE A 311 -0.86 -6.87 12.19
C ILE A 311 -0.45 -7.33 13.59
N ALA A 312 0.31 -8.43 13.69
CA ALA A 312 0.87 -8.91 14.96
C ALA A 312 1.74 -7.85 15.66
N LEU A 313 2.45 -7.01 14.89
CA LEU A 313 3.23 -5.90 15.44
C LEU A 313 2.38 -4.69 15.89
N GLY A 314 1.12 -4.59 15.44
CA GLY A 314 0.17 -3.58 15.89
C GLY A 314 -0.53 -2.76 14.80
N ALA A 315 -0.36 -3.09 13.52
CA ALA A 315 -1.17 -2.50 12.44
C ALA A 315 -2.60 -3.10 12.46
N ASP A 316 -3.58 -2.37 11.95
CA ASP A 316 -4.94 -2.93 11.71
C ASP A 316 -5.01 -3.64 10.34
N GLY A 317 -4.19 -3.22 9.38
CA GLY A 317 -4.11 -3.86 8.06
C GLY A 317 -2.93 -3.35 7.22
N CYS A 318 -2.89 -3.73 5.96
CA CYS A 318 -1.80 -3.39 5.04
C CYS A 318 -2.27 -2.79 3.71
N ILE A 319 -1.38 -2.07 3.03
CA ILE A 319 -1.66 -1.48 1.72
C ILE A 319 -0.67 -2.02 0.71
N LEU A 320 -1.19 -2.64 -0.34
CA LEU A 320 -0.45 -3.40 -1.33
C LEU A 320 -0.26 -2.58 -2.60
N GLY A 321 0.96 -2.57 -3.15
CA GLY A 321 1.24 -1.87 -4.41
C GLY A 321 2.11 -2.70 -5.34
N THR A 322 3.36 -2.98 -4.93
CA THR A 322 4.25 -3.81 -5.77
C THR A 322 3.71 -5.23 -5.94
N ALA A 323 3.03 -5.79 -4.93
CA ALA A 323 2.41 -7.11 -5.03
C ALA A 323 1.36 -7.19 -6.15
N GLU A 324 0.49 -6.18 -6.28
CA GLU A 324 -0.47 -6.08 -7.39
C GLU A 324 0.26 -5.99 -8.74
N LEU A 325 1.33 -5.20 -8.84
CA LEU A 325 2.11 -5.11 -10.08
C LEU A 325 2.81 -6.45 -10.42
N VAL A 326 3.24 -7.21 -9.42
CA VAL A 326 3.83 -8.56 -9.61
C VAL A 326 2.78 -9.54 -10.12
N ALA A 327 1.54 -9.49 -9.60
CA ALA A 327 0.43 -10.27 -10.16
C ALA A 327 0.20 -9.98 -11.65
N LEU A 328 0.45 -8.74 -12.08
CA LEU A 328 0.35 -8.30 -13.48
C LEU A 328 1.61 -8.53 -14.31
N GLY A 329 2.70 -9.07 -13.74
CA GLY A 329 3.91 -9.46 -14.49
C GLY A 329 5.13 -8.59 -14.27
N CYS A 330 5.13 -7.73 -13.24
CA CYS A 330 6.32 -6.97 -12.89
C CYS A 330 7.48 -7.89 -12.49
N THR A 331 8.58 -7.85 -13.25
CA THR A 331 9.80 -8.62 -12.95
C THR A 331 10.82 -7.85 -12.11
N ARG A 332 10.45 -6.68 -11.57
CA ARG A 332 11.34 -5.77 -10.82
C ARG A 332 12.53 -5.22 -11.62
N CYS A 333 12.38 -5.07 -12.94
CA CYS A 333 13.40 -4.48 -13.83
C CYS A 333 13.83 -3.03 -13.50
N SER A 334 13.11 -2.33 -12.60
CA SER A 334 13.50 -1.03 -12.02
C SER A 334 13.78 0.10 -13.03
N ASN A 335 13.09 0.07 -14.17
CA ASN A 335 13.20 1.06 -15.25
C ASN A 335 11.90 1.87 -15.44
N CYS A 336 11.08 1.94 -14.37
CA CYS A 336 9.72 2.47 -14.39
C CYS A 336 9.65 3.98 -14.68
N GLU A 337 10.75 4.71 -14.49
CA GLU A 337 10.82 6.14 -14.68
C GLU A 337 10.77 6.55 -16.16
N ARG A 338 11.12 5.63 -17.07
CA ARG A 338 11.14 5.86 -18.52
C ARG A 338 9.80 5.51 -19.14
N GLY A 339 9.32 6.32 -20.09
CA GLY A 339 8.03 6.14 -20.75
C GLY A 339 7.85 4.78 -21.42
N ARG A 340 8.93 4.24 -22.00
CA ARG A 340 8.96 2.89 -22.61
C ARG A 340 9.87 1.93 -21.85
N GLY A 341 10.09 2.19 -20.56
CA GLY A 341 11.03 1.41 -19.76
C GLY A 341 10.48 0.08 -19.24
N CYS A 342 9.15 -0.02 -19.09
CA CYS A 342 8.47 -1.24 -18.69
C CYS A 342 8.20 -2.13 -19.91
N PRO A 343 8.79 -3.33 -20.01
CA PRO A 343 8.54 -4.22 -21.13
C PRO A 343 7.15 -4.88 -21.10
N PHE A 344 6.47 -4.83 -19.95
CA PHE A 344 5.16 -5.45 -19.71
C PHE A 344 3.99 -4.46 -19.77
N GLY A 345 4.22 -3.19 -20.13
CA GLY A 345 3.13 -2.22 -20.27
C GLY A 345 2.50 -1.73 -18.96
N LEU A 346 3.10 -2.02 -17.80
CA LEU A 346 2.53 -1.65 -16.49
C LEU A 346 2.77 -0.18 -16.13
N THR A 347 4.02 0.26 -16.21
CA THR A 347 4.47 1.60 -15.78
C THR A 347 4.78 2.49 -16.99
N THR A 348 3.80 2.70 -17.85
CA THR A 348 3.95 3.43 -19.11
C THR A 348 2.75 4.34 -19.39
N THR A 349 2.99 5.36 -20.21
CA THR A 349 1.97 6.22 -20.81
C THR A 349 2.00 6.14 -22.35
N ASP A 350 2.75 5.20 -22.92
CA ASP A 350 2.80 4.94 -24.35
C ASP A 350 1.51 4.21 -24.80
N PRO A 351 0.69 4.77 -25.70
CA PRO A 351 -0.62 4.20 -26.04
C PRO A 351 -0.58 2.76 -26.56
N LEU A 352 0.53 2.31 -27.15
CA LEU A 352 0.67 0.94 -27.65
C LEU A 352 1.08 -0.02 -26.53
N LEU A 353 2.01 0.39 -25.64
CA LEU A 353 2.43 -0.46 -24.53
C LEU A 353 1.32 -0.65 -23.49
N GLN A 354 0.46 0.36 -23.29
CA GLN A 354 -0.66 0.25 -22.36
C GLN A 354 -1.64 -0.88 -22.75
N GLN A 355 -1.77 -1.17 -24.04
CA GLN A 355 -2.64 -2.22 -24.57
C GLN A 355 -2.13 -3.65 -24.29
N LEU A 356 -0.90 -3.80 -23.79
CA LEU A 356 -0.37 -5.11 -23.40
C LEU A 356 -1.09 -5.71 -22.19
N VAL A 357 -1.74 -4.87 -21.39
CA VAL A 357 -2.57 -5.31 -20.28
C VAL A 357 -4.02 -4.93 -20.55
N ASP A 358 -4.82 -5.97 -20.71
CA ASP A 358 -6.27 -5.87 -20.67
C ASP A 358 -6.73 -5.66 -19.22
N PRO A 359 -7.59 -4.65 -18.94
CA PRO A 359 -8.04 -4.37 -17.58
C PRO A 359 -8.80 -5.51 -16.90
N GLU A 360 -9.62 -6.26 -17.63
CA GLU A 360 -10.42 -7.37 -17.05
C GLU A 360 -9.52 -8.55 -16.69
N TRP A 361 -8.58 -8.91 -17.57
CA TRP A 361 -7.53 -9.88 -17.25
C TRP A 361 -6.72 -9.43 -16.02
N GLY A 362 -6.32 -8.16 -15.99
CA GLY A 362 -5.57 -7.62 -14.85
C GLY A 362 -6.36 -7.67 -13.55
N ALA A 363 -7.67 -7.38 -13.59
CA ALA A 363 -8.56 -7.46 -12.45
C ALA A 363 -8.63 -8.90 -11.92
N GLN A 364 -8.87 -9.88 -12.80
CA GLN A 364 -8.91 -11.30 -12.43
C GLN A 364 -7.60 -11.75 -11.76
N ARG A 365 -6.45 -11.33 -12.30
CA ARG A 365 -5.12 -11.66 -11.76
C ARG A 365 -4.93 -11.10 -10.34
N ILE A 366 -5.35 -9.86 -10.11
CA ILE A 366 -5.29 -9.23 -8.79
C ILE A 366 -6.27 -9.91 -7.83
N SER A 367 -7.51 -10.18 -8.26
CA SER A 367 -8.52 -10.87 -7.45
C SER A 367 -8.07 -12.27 -7.02
N ASN A 368 -7.40 -13.01 -7.89
CA ASN A 368 -6.80 -14.30 -7.55
C ASN A 368 -5.69 -14.15 -6.52
N LEU A 369 -4.80 -13.16 -6.66
CA LEU A 369 -3.78 -12.88 -5.64
C LEU A 369 -4.43 -12.61 -4.28
N TYR A 370 -5.48 -11.79 -4.24
CA TYR A 370 -6.23 -11.51 -3.02
C TYR A 370 -6.90 -12.75 -2.43
N ALA A 371 -7.45 -13.63 -3.27
CA ALA A 371 -8.00 -14.92 -2.85
C ALA A 371 -6.95 -15.79 -2.14
N SER A 372 -5.76 -15.88 -2.73
CA SER A 372 -4.66 -16.63 -2.15
C SER A 372 -4.18 -16.02 -0.83
N ILE A 373 -4.06 -14.69 -0.77
CA ILE A 373 -3.66 -13.99 0.46
C ILE A 373 -4.69 -14.21 1.56
N ALA A 374 -6.00 -14.07 1.27
CA ALA A 374 -7.06 -14.25 2.25
C ALA A 374 -7.05 -15.68 2.83
N LYS A 375 -6.94 -16.71 1.99
CA LYS A 375 -6.82 -18.11 2.44
C LYS A 375 -5.62 -18.34 3.34
N GLN A 376 -4.47 -17.77 2.99
CA GLN A 376 -3.25 -17.87 3.80
C GLN A 376 -3.40 -17.14 5.14
N LEU A 377 -4.06 -15.98 5.19
CA LEU A 377 -4.36 -15.28 6.45
C LEU A 377 -5.29 -16.12 7.34
N THR A 378 -6.33 -16.73 6.76
CA THR A 378 -7.20 -17.68 7.45
C THR A 378 -6.43 -18.86 8.01
N ASP A 379 -5.53 -19.48 7.23
CA ASP A 379 -4.67 -20.58 7.69
C ASP A 379 -3.77 -20.15 8.87
N ILE A 380 -3.10 -18.99 8.74
CA ILE A 380 -2.24 -18.45 9.79
C ILE A 380 -3.04 -18.27 11.09
N LEU A 381 -4.24 -17.67 11.03
CA LEU A 381 -5.07 -17.45 12.21
C LEU A 381 -5.54 -18.77 12.84
N ARG A 382 -5.95 -19.76 12.03
CA ARG A 382 -6.33 -21.09 12.52
C ARG A 382 -5.20 -21.77 13.28
N ARG A 383 -3.99 -21.73 12.71
CA ARG A 383 -2.78 -22.32 13.31
C ARG A 383 -2.30 -21.57 14.56
N LEU A 384 -2.74 -20.32 14.74
CA LEU A 384 -2.52 -19.52 15.94
C LEU A 384 -3.65 -19.66 16.96
N GLY A 385 -4.74 -20.36 16.64
CA GLY A 385 -5.89 -20.51 17.54
C GLY A 385 -6.79 -19.27 17.61
N LEU A 386 -6.75 -18.38 16.60
CA LEU A 386 -7.45 -17.09 16.59
C LEU A 386 -8.61 -17.11 15.59
N SER A 387 -9.81 -16.67 16.01
CA SER A 387 -11.00 -16.66 15.14
C SER A 387 -11.22 -15.32 14.42
N SER A 388 -10.42 -14.30 14.72
CA SER A 388 -10.50 -13.00 14.05
C SER A 388 -9.12 -12.37 13.88
N ILE A 389 -8.93 -11.65 12.77
CA ILE A 389 -7.72 -10.84 12.53
C ILE A 389 -7.51 -9.77 13.62
N LYS A 390 -8.59 -9.31 14.25
CA LYS A 390 -8.56 -8.34 15.36
C LYS A 390 -7.82 -8.90 16.58
N GLU A 391 -7.87 -10.22 16.81
CA GLU A 391 -7.19 -10.88 17.93
C GLU A 391 -5.67 -10.99 17.72
N LEU A 392 -5.22 -10.95 16.46
CA LEU A 392 -3.80 -10.94 16.12
C LEU A 392 -3.17 -9.58 16.38
N ARG A 393 -3.96 -8.50 16.28
CA ARG A 393 -3.47 -7.12 16.38
C ARG A 393 -2.71 -6.87 17.68
N GLY A 394 -1.43 -6.49 17.57
CA GLY A 394 -0.60 -6.17 18.73
C GLY A 394 -0.21 -7.38 19.58
N ARG A 395 -0.11 -8.57 18.97
CA ARG A 395 0.38 -9.81 19.57
C ARG A 395 1.81 -10.18 19.14
N PRO A 396 2.84 -9.36 19.45
CA PRO A 396 4.22 -9.70 19.12
C PRO A 396 4.73 -10.91 19.92
N ASP A 397 4.02 -11.33 20.97
CA ASP A 397 4.31 -12.56 21.71
C ASP A 397 4.17 -13.82 20.85
N LEU A 398 3.31 -13.78 19.83
CA LEU A 398 3.11 -14.86 18.84
C LEU A 398 4.21 -14.89 17.76
N LEU A 399 5.13 -13.93 17.75
CA LEU A 399 6.24 -13.89 16.81
C LEU A 399 7.52 -14.47 17.44
N LEU A 400 8.33 -15.12 16.61
CA LEU A 400 9.69 -15.55 16.91
C LEU A 400 10.68 -14.89 15.95
N TYR A 401 11.87 -14.59 16.45
CA TYR A 401 12.97 -14.08 15.64
C TYR A 401 13.75 -15.26 15.07
N THR A 402 13.79 -15.38 13.74
CA THR A 402 14.38 -16.53 13.03
C THR A 402 15.83 -16.31 12.60
N ALA A 403 16.40 -15.12 12.80
CA ALA A 403 17.79 -14.94 12.41
C ALA A 403 18.64 -15.94 13.20
N SER A 404 19.30 -16.81 12.46
CA SER A 404 20.28 -17.75 12.97
C SER A 404 21.17 -17.04 13.97
N ASN A 405 21.37 -17.63 15.14
CA ASN A 405 22.58 -17.38 15.93
C ASN A 405 23.76 -17.50 14.98
N GLY A 406 24.26 -16.37 14.50
CA GLY A 406 25.53 -16.27 13.81
C GLY A 406 26.60 -16.59 14.83
N SER A 407 26.86 -17.87 15.05
CA SER A 407 28.20 -18.32 15.38
C SER A 407 29.07 -18.07 14.15
N LYS A 408 29.64 -16.86 14.10
CA LYS A 408 31.01 -16.57 13.68
C LYS A 408 31.42 -15.16 14.05
#